data_AF-A0A7R8CUQ2-F1
#
_entry.id   AF-A0A7R8CUQ2-F1
#
_cell.length_a   1.000
_cell.length_b   1.000
_cell.length_c   1.000
_cell.angle_alpha   90.00
_cell.angle_beta   90.00
_cell.angle_gamma   90.00
#
_symmetry.space_group_name_H-M   'P 1'
#
loop_
_entity.id
_entity.type
_entity.pdbx_description
1 polymer ?
#
loop_
_entity_poly.entity_id
_entity_poly.type
_entity_poly.pdbx_seq_one_letter_code
_entity_poly.pdbx_strand_id
1 'polypeptide(L)'
;MLRISGSIGKILLCDDFVEERNEDILRREHLKWKNLKKLDLRYNAISEIDLSLMTAPGITTLNLGHNHLSTVENLTCLPHLDILDLSFNNIKSVTDLHAKLGQTREINLSGNQITDLDGFSRLFSLMRLSICDNKLRELEAIFCISSLPCLEFINLQGNSVTSVVDYRLKVLESFGKRCPEITLDTELASQQEIDKVSVLMALRVAREGKSPTSLFGNLPRKV
;
A
#
# COMPACT_ATOMS: atom_id res chain seq x y z
N MET A 1 12.55 -2.28 29.05
CA MET A 1 11.78 -2.74 27.87
C MET A 1 12.80 -3.31 26.90
N LEU A 2 12.80 -4.62 26.68
CA LEU A 2 13.74 -5.29 25.76
C LEU A 2 13.38 -4.85 24.34
N ARG A 3 14.21 -4.01 23.72
CA ARG A 3 14.07 -3.67 22.30
C ARG A 3 14.81 -4.72 21.50
N ILE A 4 14.11 -5.38 20.59
CA ILE A 4 14.73 -6.37 19.71
C ILE A 4 15.39 -5.63 18.56
N SER A 5 16.68 -5.88 18.31
CA SER A 5 17.48 -5.15 17.31
C SER A 5 18.06 -6.08 16.25
N GLY A 6 18.06 -5.65 14.99
CA GLY A 6 18.61 -6.39 13.87
C GLY A 6 17.52 -6.97 12.98
N SER A 7 17.48 -8.30 12.83
CA SER A 7 16.60 -9.00 11.91
C SER A 7 15.41 -9.66 12.62
N ILE A 8 14.37 -9.98 11.86
CA ILE A 8 13.17 -10.70 12.36
C ILE A 8 13.55 -12.12 12.84
N GLY A 9 14.56 -12.75 12.25
CA GLY A 9 15.07 -14.07 12.62
C GLY A 9 15.46 -14.20 14.08
N LYS A 10 15.99 -13.14 14.68
CA LYS A 10 16.27 -13.12 16.12
C LYS A 10 15.03 -13.34 17.00
N ILE A 11 13.84 -13.17 16.46
CA ILE A 11 12.56 -13.37 17.16
C ILE A 11 11.99 -14.74 16.82
N LEU A 12 11.86 -15.02 15.53
CA LEU A 12 11.20 -16.24 15.06
C LEU A 12 12.05 -17.50 15.25
N LEU A 13 13.35 -17.33 15.51
CA LEU A 13 14.33 -18.41 15.64
C LEU A 13 15.00 -18.41 17.03
N CYS A 14 14.42 -17.72 18.02
CA CYS A 14 15.01 -17.48 19.35
C CYS A 14 15.12 -18.71 20.27
N ASP A 15 14.82 -19.93 19.80
CA ASP A 15 15.26 -21.14 20.51
C ASP A 15 16.77 -21.30 20.27
N ASP A 16 17.56 -21.58 21.32
CA ASP A 16 19.04 -21.57 21.46
C ASP A 16 19.90 -22.33 20.40
N PHE A 17 19.37 -22.65 19.23
CA PHE A 17 19.98 -23.46 18.17
C PHE A 17 20.25 -22.70 16.85
N VAL A 18 20.03 -21.38 16.81
CA VAL A 18 20.00 -20.62 15.54
C VAL A 18 20.98 -19.44 15.54
N GLU A 19 22.27 -19.76 15.62
CA GLU A 19 23.37 -18.83 15.27
C GLU A 19 23.92 -19.06 13.84
N GLU A 20 23.32 -19.94 13.03
CA GLU A 20 23.86 -20.28 11.70
C GLU A 20 23.06 -19.72 10.52
N ARG A 21 23.83 -19.35 9.48
CA ARG A 21 23.52 -18.62 8.25
C ARG A 21 22.12 -18.87 7.66
N ASN A 22 21.49 -17.78 7.20
CA ASN A 22 20.20 -17.69 6.52
C ASN A 22 19.87 -18.79 5.47
N GLU A 23 20.86 -19.50 4.92
CA GLU A 23 20.66 -20.56 3.92
C GLU A 23 20.11 -21.88 4.48
N ASP A 24 20.35 -22.21 5.76
CA ASP A 24 19.92 -23.50 6.33
C ASP A 24 18.47 -23.51 6.87
N ILE A 25 17.83 -22.34 6.98
CA ILE A 25 16.42 -22.21 7.42
C ILE A 25 15.48 -22.93 6.42
N LEU A 26 15.82 -22.92 5.13
CA LEU A 26 15.03 -23.57 4.05
C LEU A 26 14.89 -25.09 4.23
N ARG A 27 15.80 -25.74 4.97
CA ARG A 27 15.86 -27.20 5.13
C ARG A 27 15.09 -27.71 6.36
N ARG A 28 14.63 -26.82 7.25
CA ARG A 28 14.06 -27.21 8.55
C ARG A 28 12.53 -27.13 8.56
N GLU A 29 11.86 -28.22 8.16
CA GLU A 29 10.40 -28.32 8.16
C GLU A 29 9.75 -28.19 9.56
N HIS A 30 10.51 -28.45 10.62
CA HIS A 30 10.02 -28.47 12.01
C HIS A 30 9.89 -27.08 12.65
N LEU A 31 10.46 -26.02 12.06
CA LEU A 31 10.39 -24.65 12.58
C LEU A 31 9.19 -23.85 12.04
N LYS A 32 8.21 -24.52 11.41
CA LYS A 32 7.07 -23.81 10.81
C LYS A 32 6.00 -23.44 11.84
N TRP A 33 5.78 -22.14 12.03
CA TRP A 33 4.70 -21.55 12.82
C TRP A 33 3.34 -21.68 12.10
N LYS A 34 2.80 -22.90 12.03
CA LYS A 34 1.61 -23.23 11.21
C LYS A 34 0.35 -22.42 11.57
N ASN A 35 0.23 -22.00 12.82
CA ASN A 35 -0.94 -21.31 13.34
C ASN A 35 -0.74 -19.79 13.53
N LEU A 36 0.46 -19.27 13.29
CA LEU A 36 0.72 -17.84 13.46
C LEU A 36 0.07 -17.06 12.32
N LYS A 37 -0.94 -16.26 12.65
CA LYS A 37 -1.69 -15.42 11.69
C LYS A 37 -1.37 -13.95 11.81
N LYS A 38 -1.07 -13.47 13.02
CA LYS A 38 -0.78 -12.07 13.32
C LYS A 38 0.56 -11.99 14.01
N LEU A 39 1.47 -11.19 13.47
CA LEU A 39 2.79 -10.95 14.03
C LEU A 39 2.93 -9.44 14.26
N ASP A 40 3.11 -9.06 15.53
CA ASP A 40 3.24 -7.67 15.94
C ASP A 40 4.65 -7.43 16.51
N LEU A 41 5.44 -6.68 15.76
CA LEU A 41 6.84 -6.35 16.03
C LEU A 41 7.06 -4.84 16.13
N ARG A 42 6.01 -4.09 16.47
CA ARG A 42 6.10 -2.64 16.59
C ARG A 42 7.06 -2.19 17.71
N TYR A 43 7.60 -0.97 17.58
CA TYR A 43 8.47 -0.34 18.58
C TYR A 43 9.73 -1.15 18.91
N ASN A 44 10.32 -1.77 17.89
CA ASN A 44 11.61 -2.44 17.99
C ASN A 44 12.69 -1.65 17.24
N ALA A 45 13.88 -2.23 17.13
CA ALA A 45 14.99 -1.69 16.35
C ALA A 45 15.31 -2.62 15.17
N ILE A 46 14.27 -3.15 14.52
CA ILE A 46 14.41 -4.02 13.35
C ILE A 46 14.87 -3.16 12.18
N SER A 47 15.99 -3.53 11.57
CA SER A 47 16.58 -2.84 10.42
C SER A 47 16.38 -3.59 9.12
N GLU A 48 16.06 -4.88 9.17
CA GLU A 48 15.85 -5.72 7.99
C GLU A 48 14.71 -6.73 8.16
N ILE A 49 14.01 -6.97 7.06
CA ILE A 49 13.07 -8.09 6.90
C ILE A 49 13.86 -9.23 6.27
N ASP A 50 14.23 -10.23 7.07
CA ASP A 50 15.00 -11.38 6.61
C ASP A 50 14.10 -12.54 6.14
N LEU A 51 14.74 -13.59 5.63
CA LEU A 51 14.06 -14.79 5.14
C LEU A 51 13.38 -15.60 6.24
N SER A 52 13.58 -15.29 7.52
CA SER A 52 13.01 -16.05 8.63
C SER A 52 11.49 -16.01 8.66
N LEU A 53 10.85 -15.03 8.01
CA LEU A 53 9.40 -15.00 7.80
C LEU A 53 8.87 -16.23 7.04
N MET A 54 9.70 -16.95 6.28
CA MET A 54 9.32 -18.20 5.62
C MET A 54 8.91 -19.30 6.61
N THR A 55 9.33 -19.18 7.87
CA THR A 55 8.92 -20.09 8.94
C THR A 55 7.45 -19.88 9.33
N ALA A 56 6.87 -18.73 9.02
CA ALA A 56 5.48 -18.39 9.34
C ALA A 56 4.68 -17.99 8.09
N PRO A 57 4.54 -18.89 7.09
CA PRO A 57 3.90 -18.56 5.81
C PRO A 57 2.39 -18.29 5.94
N GLY A 58 1.80 -18.64 7.08
CA GLY A 58 0.38 -18.44 7.38
C GLY A 58 0.01 -17.04 7.85
N ILE A 59 0.98 -16.13 8.00
CA ILE A 59 0.73 -14.75 8.47
C ILE A 59 -0.18 -14.01 7.48
N THR A 60 -1.23 -13.39 8.03
CA THR A 60 -2.16 -12.52 7.32
C THR A 60 -2.03 -11.06 7.76
N THR A 61 -1.49 -10.80 8.96
CA THR A 61 -1.26 -9.46 9.48
C THR A 61 0.17 -9.34 10.02
N LEU A 62 0.94 -8.42 9.45
CA LEU A 62 2.31 -8.12 9.88
C LEU A 62 2.41 -6.65 10.29
N ASN A 63 2.74 -6.39 11.55
CA ASN A 63 3.02 -5.04 12.05
C ASN A 63 4.51 -4.88 12.34
N LEU A 64 5.16 -3.99 11.60
CA LEU A 64 6.56 -3.58 11.72
C LEU A 64 6.67 -2.06 11.95
N GLY A 65 5.61 -1.44 12.48
CA GLY A 65 5.57 -0.01 12.74
C GLY A 65 6.62 0.44 13.78
N HIS A 66 7.14 1.65 13.68
CA HIS A 66 8.15 2.19 14.59
C HIS A 66 9.40 1.29 14.69
N ASN A 67 10.05 1.05 13.56
CA ASN A 67 11.31 0.32 13.45
C ASN A 67 12.33 1.17 12.65
N HIS A 68 13.40 0.56 12.13
CA HIS A 68 14.46 1.22 11.38
C HIS A 68 14.62 0.66 9.96
N LEU A 69 13.53 0.13 9.39
CA LEU A 69 13.53 -0.45 8.05
C LEU A 69 13.80 0.64 7.01
N SER A 70 14.77 0.39 6.13
CA SER A 70 15.08 1.30 5.01
C SER A 70 14.59 0.75 3.67
N THR A 71 14.38 -0.57 3.58
CA THR A 71 13.87 -1.28 2.40
C THR A 71 12.76 -2.24 2.81
N VAL A 72 11.93 -2.60 1.84
CA VAL A 72 10.91 -3.65 1.99
C VAL A 72 11.35 -4.83 1.14
N GLU A 73 11.69 -5.95 1.77
CA GLU A 73 12.23 -7.15 1.11
C GLU A 73 11.65 -8.42 1.74
N ASN A 74 11.84 -9.56 1.06
CA ASN A 74 11.50 -10.90 1.56
C ASN A 74 10.04 -11.12 1.95
N LEU A 75 9.10 -10.24 1.58
CA LEU A 75 7.67 -10.42 1.82
C LEU A 75 7.00 -11.42 0.86
N THR A 76 7.70 -11.85 -0.19
CA THR A 76 7.23 -12.88 -1.14
C THR A 76 6.95 -14.23 -0.47
N CYS A 77 7.54 -14.48 0.70
CA CYS A 77 7.30 -15.71 1.48
C CYS A 77 5.97 -15.70 2.26
N LEU A 78 5.21 -14.59 2.25
CA LEU A 78 3.92 -14.44 2.92
C LEU A 78 2.78 -14.35 1.89
N PRO A 79 2.37 -15.46 1.26
CA PRO A 79 1.38 -15.44 0.17
C PRO A 79 -0.02 -15.01 0.61
N HIS A 80 -0.31 -15.07 1.91
CA HIS A 80 -1.61 -14.75 2.50
C HIS A 80 -1.62 -13.40 3.24
N LEU A 81 -0.57 -12.59 3.09
CA LEU A 81 -0.47 -11.31 3.77
C LEU A 81 -1.55 -10.35 3.27
N ASP A 82 -2.46 -9.99 4.17
CA ASP A 82 -3.64 -9.17 3.90
C ASP A 82 -3.44 -7.73 4.40
N ILE A 83 -2.82 -7.58 5.58
CA ILE A 83 -2.59 -6.30 6.26
C ILE A 83 -1.10 -6.16 6.59
N LEU A 84 -0.50 -5.06 6.13
CA LEU A 84 0.91 -4.73 6.36
C LEU A 84 1.05 -3.32 6.93
N ASP A 85 1.64 -3.22 8.12
CA ASP A 85 1.98 -1.94 8.74
C ASP A 85 3.50 -1.77 8.77
N LEU A 86 3.98 -0.77 8.04
CA LEU A 86 5.38 -0.33 7.95
C LEU A 86 5.52 1.14 8.36
N SER A 87 4.57 1.67 9.14
CA SER A 87 4.57 3.06 9.56
C SER A 87 5.79 3.43 10.42
N PHE A 88 6.21 4.69 10.40
CA PHE A 88 7.31 5.22 11.21
C PHE A 88 8.61 4.41 11.07
N ASN A 89 9.04 4.22 9.83
CA ASN A 89 10.31 3.61 9.45
C ASN A 89 11.16 4.61 8.64
N ASN A 90 12.22 4.14 7.99
CA ASN A 90 13.15 4.94 7.20
C ASN A 90 13.05 4.64 5.70
N ILE A 91 11.91 4.12 5.23
CA ILE A 91 11.71 3.69 3.84
C ILE A 91 11.68 4.91 2.92
N LYS A 92 12.53 4.89 1.89
CA LYS A 92 12.62 5.98 0.90
C LYS A 92 12.02 5.64 -0.45
N SER A 93 12.05 4.36 -0.81
CA SER A 93 11.58 3.86 -2.09
C SER A 93 10.69 2.64 -1.87
N VAL A 94 9.63 2.58 -2.67
CA VAL A 94 8.68 1.48 -2.75
C VAL A 94 8.77 0.79 -4.10
N THR A 95 9.88 0.96 -4.83
CA THR A 95 10.09 0.32 -6.13
C THR A 95 9.95 -1.20 -6.00
N ASP A 96 9.29 -1.81 -6.98
CA ASP A 96 9.00 -3.24 -7.05
C ASP A 96 8.15 -3.81 -5.90
N LEU A 97 7.44 -2.98 -5.14
CA LEU A 97 6.58 -3.47 -4.06
C LEU A 97 5.50 -4.45 -4.58
N HIS A 98 4.99 -4.22 -5.78
CA HIS A 98 4.10 -5.14 -6.49
C HIS A 98 4.68 -6.53 -6.77
N ALA A 99 6.00 -6.68 -6.85
CA ALA A 99 6.65 -7.98 -7.03
C ALA A 99 6.86 -8.70 -5.68
N LYS A 100 6.74 -7.96 -4.57
CA LYS A 100 7.02 -8.43 -3.21
C LYS A 100 5.74 -8.75 -2.43
N LEU A 101 4.67 -8.02 -2.70
CA LEU A 101 3.37 -8.20 -2.06
C LEU A 101 2.43 -8.96 -2.99
N GLY A 102 1.79 -10.00 -2.46
CA GLY A 102 0.77 -10.76 -3.16
C GLY A 102 -0.59 -10.06 -3.12
N GLN A 103 -1.52 -10.61 -2.35
CA GLN A 103 -2.92 -10.17 -2.28
C GLN A 103 -3.19 -9.17 -1.15
N THR A 104 -2.19 -8.36 -0.79
CA THR A 104 -2.31 -7.43 0.34
C THR A 104 -3.35 -6.35 0.06
N ARG A 105 -4.32 -6.20 0.97
CA ARG A 105 -5.45 -5.26 0.86
C ARG A 105 -5.23 -3.96 1.61
N GLU A 106 -4.45 -3.99 2.69
CA GLU A 106 -4.20 -2.82 3.51
C GLU A 106 -2.70 -2.61 3.73
N ILE A 107 -2.22 -1.43 3.37
CA ILE A 107 -0.83 -1.03 3.56
C ILE A 107 -0.77 0.31 4.29
N ASN A 108 -0.03 0.34 5.39
CA ASN A 108 0.30 1.57 6.11
C ASN A 108 1.80 1.87 5.97
N LEU A 109 2.14 2.96 5.29
CA LEU A 109 3.50 3.48 5.08
C LEU A 109 3.67 4.88 5.68
N SER A 110 2.79 5.26 6.59
CA SER A 110 2.80 6.60 7.21
C SER A 110 4.11 6.91 7.92
N GLY A 111 4.57 8.16 7.93
CA GLY A 111 5.79 8.55 8.66
C GLY A 111 7.08 7.94 8.10
N ASN A 112 7.18 7.81 6.78
CA ASN A 112 8.38 7.35 6.08
C ASN A 112 8.99 8.52 5.25
N GLN A 113 9.83 8.21 4.26
CA GLN A 113 10.52 9.19 3.42
C GLN A 113 10.26 8.96 1.94
N ILE A 114 9.09 8.43 1.60
CA ILE A 114 8.72 8.02 0.24
C ILE A 114 8.45 9.25 -0.63
N THR A 115 8.98 9.23 -1.85
CA THR A 115 8.88 10.33 -2.83
C THR A 115 7.97 10.04 -4.03
N ASP A 116 7.65 8.78 -4.27
CA ASP A 116 6.84 8.30 -5.39
C ASP A 116 6.15 6.97 -5.07
N LEU A 117 5.14 6.61 -5.86
CA LEU A 117 4.34 5.39 -5.68
C LEU A 117 4.48 4.40 -6.83
N ASP A 118 5.49 4.49 -7.69
CA ASP A 118 5.58 3.70 -8.94
C ASP A 118 5.47 2.18 -8.72
N GLY A 119 5.95 1.69 -7.58
CA GLY A 119 5.87 0.28 -7.20
C GLY A 119 4.46 -0.24 -6.89
N PHE A 120 3.44 0.62 -6.84
CA PHE A 120 2.05 0.25 -6.52
C PHE A 120 1.22 -0.15 -7.73
N SER A 121 1.67 0.15 -8.96
CA SER A 121 0.88 0.04 -10.20
C SER A 121 0.19 -1.31 -10.47
N ARG A 122 0.62 -2.41 -9.84
CA ARG A 122 0.07 -3.77 -10.03
C ARG A 122 -0.49 -4.40 -8.75
N LEU A 123 -0.66 -3.64 -7.66
CA LEU A 123 -1.29 -4.12 -6.43
C LEU A 123 -2.81 -4.14 -6.55
N PHE A 124 -3.34 -4.98 -7.44
CA PHE A 124 -4.75 -4.97 -7.83
C PHE A 124 -5.73 -5.28 -6.69
N SER A 125 -5.26 -5.96 -5.63
CA SER A 125 -6.06 -6.26 -4.44
C SER A 125 -6.04 -5.16 -3.39
N LEU A 126 -5.21 -4.12 -3.56
CA LEU A 126 -5.07 -3.05 -2.56
C LEU A 126 -6.36 -2.24 -2.46
N MET A 127 -6.91 -2.17 -1.25
CA MET A 127 -8.13 -1.44 -0.92
C MET A 127 -7.85 -0.18 -0.11
N ARG A 128 -6.86 -0.24 0.79
CA ARG A 128 -6.53 0.86 1.70
C ARG A 128 -5.04 1.15 1.70
N LEU A 129 -4.68 2.40 1.42
CA LEU A 129 -3.32 2.90 1.46
C LEU A 129 -3.23 4.12 2.37
N SER A 130 -2.45 4.02 3.44
CA SER A 130 -2.04 5.20 4.22
C SER A 130 -0.59 5.53 3.91
N ILE A 131 -0.34 6.75 3.43
CA ILE A 131 1.01 7.27 3.17
C ILE A 131 1.18 8.67 3.76
N CYS A 132 0.50 8.95 4.88
CA CYS A 132 0.62 10.25 5.52
C CYS A 132 2.04 10.51 6.02
N ASP A 133 2.41 11.79 6.18
CA ASP A 133 3.72 12.21 6.66
C ASP A 133 4.89 11.58 5.88
N ASN A 134 4.84 11.71 4.55
CA ASN A 134 5.89 11.30 3.63
C ASN A 134 6.41 12.50 2.81
N LYS A 135 7.16 12.24 1.73
CA LYS A 135 7.83 13.26 0.92
C LYS A 135 7.29 13.33 -0.51
N LEU A 136 6.02 12.98 -0.74
CA LEU A 136 5.36 13.14 -2.04
C LEU A 136 5.19 14.63 -2.35
N ARG A 137 5.76 15.09 -3.46
CA ARG A 137 5.76 16.51 -3.85
C ARG A 137 4.84 16.82 -5.02
N GLU A 138 4.80 15.92 -5.99
CA GLU A 138 4.14 16.12 -7.28
C GLU A 138 2.91 15.21 -7.39
N LEU A 139 1.93 15.61 -8.20
CA LEU A 139 0.70 14.82 -8.42
C LEU A 139 0.98 13.61 -9.31
N GLU A 140 1.96 13.72 -10.20
CA GLU A 140 2.41 12.67 -11.08
C GLU A 140 2.89 11.44 -10.28
N ALA A 141 3.49 11.69 -9.12
CA ALA A 141 4.01 10.68 -8.21
C ALA A 141 2.93 9.78 -7.58
N ILE A 142 1.64 10.15 -7.68
CA ILE A 142 0.52 9.38 -7.13
C ILE A 142 -0.38 8.76 -8.21
N PHE A 143 -0.31 9.20 -9.46
CA PHE A 143 -1.27 8.76 -10.50
C PHE A 143 -1.22 7.26 -10.83
N CYS A 144 -0.12 6.56 -10.52
CA CYS A 144 -0.03 5.12 -10.69
C CYS A 144 -1.04 4.33 -9.82
N ILE A 145 -1.49 4.90 -8.70
CA ILE A 145 -2.47 4.23 -7.82
C ILE A 145 -3.91 4.42 -8.34
N SER A 146 -4.13 5.40 -9.22
CA SER A 146 -5.46 5.71 -9.78
C SER A 146 -5.98 4.60 -10.70
N SER A 147 -5.09 3.77 -11.24
CA SER A 147 -5.45 2.57 -12.01
C SER A 147 -5.79 1.34 -11.16
N LEU A 148 -5.62 1.40 -9.83
CA LEU A 148 -5.87 0.24 -8.97
C LEU A 148 -7.37 0.01 -8.77
N PRO A 149 -7.94 -1.12 -9.22
CA PRO A 149 -9.38 -1.31 -9.35
C PRO A 149 -10.12 -1.43 -8.02
N CYS A 150 -9.45 -1.87 -6.96
CA CYS A 150 -10.04 -2.09 -5.64
C CYS A 150 -9.71 -0.98 -4.64
N LEU A 151 -8.91 0.02 -5.01
CA LEU A 151 -8.46 1.05 -4.08
C LEU A 151 -9.63 1.99 -3.74
N GLU A 152 -9.97 2.08 -2.46
CA GLU A 152 -11.12 2.83 -1.93
C GLU A 152 -10.69 3.89 -0.92
N PHE A 153 -9.57 3.68 -0.21
CA PHE A 153 -9.10 4.60 0.82
C PHE A 153 -7.64 5.00 0.58
N ILE A 154 -7.40 6.31 0.58
CA ILE A 154 -6.08 6.89 0.40
C ILE A 154 -5.90 8.03 1.40
N ASN A 155 -4.83 7.99 2.19
CA ASN A 155 -4.44 9.11 3.04
C ASN A 155 -3.06 9.66 2.62
N LEU A 156 -3.04 10.90 2.14
CA LEU A 156 -1.87 11.63 1.66
C LEU A 156 -1.52 12.83 2.57
N GLN A 157 -2.25 13.04 3.67
CA GLN A 157 -2.01 14.13 4.62
C GLN A 157 -0.53 14.19 5.05
N GLY A 158 0.01 15.39 5.29
CA GLY A 158 1.41 15.55 5.70
C GLY A 158 2.44 15.35 4.58
N ASN A 159 2.01 15.17 3.33
CA ASN A 159 2.88 15.25 2.15
C ASN A 159 2.87 16.66 1.55
N SER A 160 3.95 17.05 0.87
CA SER A 160 4.03 18.36 0.20
C SER A 160 3.01 18.53 -0.94
N VAL A 161 2.59 17.43 -1.59
CA VAL A 161 1.57 17.43 -2.65
C VAL A 161 0.22 17.99 -2.16
N THR A 162 -0.09 17.88 -0.87
CA THR A 162 -1.35 18.38 -0.29
C THR A 162 -1.45 19.91 -0.32
N SER A 163 -0.33 20.62 -0.49
CA SER A 163 -0.30 22.09 -0.63
C SER A 163 -0.58 22.58 -2.05
N VAL A 164 -0.73 21.67 -3.02
CA VAL A 164 -1.05 22.04 -4.41
C VAL A 164 -2.47 22.61 -4.48
N VAL A 165 -2.66 23.70 -5.22
CA VAL A 165 -3.99 24.29 -5.45
C VAL A 165 -4.91 23.28 -6.12
N ASP A 166 -6.14 23.16 -5.60
CA ASP A 166 -7.14 22.16 -5.99
C ASP A 166 -6.63 20.72 -5.91
N TYR A 167 -5.67 20.44 -5.01
CA TYR A 167 -5.05 19.13 -4.82
C TYR A 167 -6.09 18.00 -4.79
N ARG A 168 -7.09 18.09 -3.88
CA ARG A 168 -8.12 17.06 -3.75
C ARG A 168 -8.86 16.80 -5.06
N LEU A 169 -9.28 17.87 -5.74
CA LEU A 169 -9.99 17.79 -7.02
C LEU A 169 -9.13 17.09 -8.08
N LYS A 170 -7.84 17.43 -8.16
CA LYS A 170 -6.90 16.83 -9.13
C LYS A 170 -6.62 15.35 -8.83
N VAL A 171 -6.49 14.98 -7.56
CA VAL A 171 -6.37 13.57 -7.17
C VAL A 171 -7.63 12.82 -7.55
N LEU A 172 -8.79 13.31 -7.15
CA LEU A 172 -10.08 12.69 -7.44
C LEU A 172 -10.36 12.60 -8.95
N GLU A 173 -9.98 13.60 -9.75
CA GLU A 173 -10.08 13.57 -11.21
C GLU A 173 -9.29 12.40 -11.81
N SER A 174 -8.14 12.05 -11.23
CA SER A 174 -7.35 10.91 -11.69
C SER A 174 -8.05 9.55 -11.55
N PHE A 175 -9.01 9.43 -10.62
CA PHE A 175 -9.87 8.24 -10.47
C PHE A 175 -11.08 8.25 -11.42
N GLY A 176 -11.33 9.37 -12.10
CA GLY A 176 -12.41 9.51 -13.08
C GLY A 176 -13.77 9.11 -12.51
N LYS A 177 -14.42 8.13 -13.15
CA LYS A 177 -15.76 7.64 -12.73
C LYS A 177 -15.80 7.05 -11.33
N ARG A 178 -14.65 6.58 -10.82
CA ARG A 178 -14.54 5.98 -9.48
C ARG A 178 -14.35 7.03 -8.39
N CYS A 179 -14.21 8.30 -8.71
CA CYS A 179 -14.14 9.41 -7.75
C CYS A 179 -15.15 9.29 -6.58
N PRO A 180 -16.45 8.95 -6.78
CA PRO A 180 -17.41 8.82 -5.68
C PRO A 180 -17.12 7.69 -4.69
N GLU A 181 -16.32 6.69 -5.08
CA GLU A 181 -15.95 5.54 -4.25
C GLU A 181 -14.69 5.81 -3.41
N ILE A 182 -13.97 6.91 -3.69
CA ILE A 182 -12.67 7.20 -3.07
C ILE A 182 -12.85 8.05 -1.82
N THR A 183 -12.37 7.51 -0.70
CA THR A 183 -12.11 8.25 0.53
C THR A 183 -10.68 8.80 0.48
N LEU A 184 -10.55 10.12 0.36
CA LEU A 184 -9.29 10.84 0.30
C LEU A 184 -9.08 11.65 1.59
N ASP A 185 -7.95 11.47 2.26
CA ASP A 185 -7.56 12.25 3.45
C ASP A 185 -8.64 12.23 4.54
N THR A 186 -9.19 11.04 4.79
CA THR A 186 -10.27 10.74 5.77
C THR A 186 -11.70 11.10 5.35
N GLU A 187 -11.90 11.79 4.21
CA GLU A 187 -13.21 12.21 3.75
C GLU A 187 -13.56 11.59 2.39
N LEU A 188 -14.80 11.14 2.24
CA LEU A 188 -15.34 10.73 0.93
C LEU A 188 -15.44 11.95 0.00
N ALA A 189 -15.32 11.74 -1.31
CA ALA A 189 -15.56 12.78 -2.29
C ALA A 189 -16.94 13.45 -2.07
N SER A 190 -16.93 14.77 -1.89
CA SER A 190 -18.15 15.55 -1.75
C SER A 190 -18.92 15.64 -3.06
N GLN A 191 -20.24 15.88 -2.99
CA GLN A 191 -21.04 16.06 -4.21
C GLN A 191 -20.49 17.17 -5.13
N GLN A 192 -19.99 18.26 -4.54
CA GLN A 192 -19.40 19.36 -5.30
C GLN A 192 -18.12 18.93 -6.04
N GLU A 193 -17.26 18.11 -5.42
CA GLU A 193 -16.07 17.55 -6.09
C GLU A 193 -16.47 16.59 -7.21
N ILE A 194 -17.46 15.72 -6.96
CA ILE A 194 -17.98 14.75 -7.95
C ILE A 194 -18.56 15.47 -9.17
N ASP A 195 -19.34 16.53 -8.96
CA ASP A 195 -19.94 17.31 -10.06
C ASP A 195 -18.86 17.99 -10.88
N LYS A 196 -17.86 18.61 -10.22
CA LYS A 196 -16.71 19.23 -10.89
C LYS A 196 -15.91 18.22 -11.71
N VAL A 197 -15.59 17.06 -11.15
CA VAL A 197 -14.89 15.98 -11.87
C VAL A 197 -15.69 15.53 -13.09
N SER A 198 -17.01 15.38 -12.95
CA SER A 198 -17.89 14.99 -14.06
C SER A 198 -17.87 16.01 -15.21
N VAL A 199 -17.88 17.30 -14.89
CA VAL A 199 -17.76 18.38 -15.89
C VAL A 199 -16.39 18.35 -16.57
N LEU A 200 -15.30 18.22 -15.81
CA LEU A 200 -13.94 18.14 -16.36
C LEU A 200 -13.78 16.95 -17.31
N MET A 201 -14.35 15.80 -16.94
CA MET A 201 -14.38 14.62 -17.80
C MET A 201 -15.17 14.86 -19.10
N ALA A 202 -16.35 15.49 -19.02
CA ALA A 202 -17.15 15.80 -20.20
C ALA A 202 -16.43 16.78 -21.15
N LEU A 203 -15.77 17.80 -20.60
CA LEU A 203 -14.97 18.76 -21.37
C LEU A 203 -13.78 18.08 -22.06
N ARG A 204 -13.11 17.14 -21.37
CA ARG A 204 -12.00 16.36 -21.94
C ARG A 204 -12.47 15.51 -23.13
N VAL A 205 -13.62 14.84 -22.99
CA VAL A 205 -14.23 14.05 -24.08
C VAL A 205 -14.60 14.92 -25.27
N ALA A 206 -15.22 16.09 -25.04
CA ALA A 206 -15.57 17.04 -26.09
C ALA A 206 -14.33 17.55 -26.86
N ARG A 207 -13.23 17.80 -26.14
CA ARG A 207 -11.95 18.24 -26.73
C ARG A 207 -11.27 17.15 -27.55
N GLU A 208 -11.42 15.88 -27.15
CA GLU A 208 -10.83 14.73 -27.85
C GLU A 208 -11.68 14.22 -29.03
N GLY A 209 -12.82 14.86 -29.33
CA GLY A 209 -13.66 14.51 -30.48
C GLY A 209 -14.38 13.15 -30.38
N LYS A 210 -14.37 12.51 -29.20
CA LYS A 210 -15.12 11.27 -28.96
C LYS A 210 -16.56 11.62 -28.56
N SER A 211 -17.55 11.04 -29.24
CA SER A 211 -18.96 11.35 -28.99
C SER A 211 -19.44 10.86 -27.60
N PRO A 212 -20.35 11.57 -26.92
CA PRO A 212 -20.86 11.20 -25.58
C PRO A 212 -21.70 9.92 -25.52
N THR A 213 -21.97 9.28 -26.66
CA THR A 213 -22.98 8.22 -26.80
C THR A 213 -22.55 6.85 -26.26
N SER A 214 -21.30 6.66 -25.86
CA SER A 214 -20.83 5.43 -25.20
C SER A 214 -21.08 5.39 -23.68
N LEU A 215 -21.67 6.45 -23.11
CA LEU A 215 -21.92 6.56 -21.66
C LEU A 215 -23.33 6.15 -21.23
N PHE A 216 -24.28 6.02 -22.15
CA PHE A 216 -25.60 5.46 -21.85
C PHE A 216 -25.70 4.07 -22.47
N GLY A 217 -25.24 3.07 -21.72
CA GLY A 217 -25.57 1.67 -22.01
C GLY A 217 -27.09 1.52 -22.09
N ASN A 218 -27.54 0.92 -23.19
CA ASN A 218 -28.94 0.62 -23.49
C ASN A 218 -29.73 0.19 -22.25
N LEU A 219 -30.63 1.07 -21.79
CA LEU A 219 -31.76 0.65 -20.97
C LEU A 219 -32.63 -0.27 -21.85
N PRO A 220 -32.94 -1.50 -21.42
CA PRO A 220 -33.84 -2.36 -22.17
C PRO A 220 -35.22 -1.69 -22.21
N ARG A 221 -35.73 -1.44 -23.43
CA ARG A 221 -37.13 -1.10 -23.63
C ARG A 221 -37.96 -2.26 -23.10
N LYS A 222 -38.69 -2.04 -22.01
CA LYS A 222 -39.78 -2.92 -21.61
C LYS A 222 -40.82 -2.88 -22.73
N VAL A 223 -41.05 -4.03 -23.35
CA VAL A 223 -42.25 -4.35 -24.12
C VAL A 223 -43.35 -4.68 -23.11
#